data_AF-A0A2H6N6W2-F1
#
_entry.id   AF-A0A2H6N6W2-F1
#
_cell.length_a   1.000
_cell.length_b   1.000
_cell.length_c   1.000
_cell.angle_alpha   90.00
_cell.angle_beta   90.00
_cell.angle_gamma   90.00
#
_symmetry.space_group_name_H-M   'P 1'
#
loop_
_entity.id
_entity.type
_entity.pdbx_description
1 polymer ?
#
loop_
_entity_poly.entity_id
_entity_poly.type
_entity_poly.pdbx_seq_one_letter_code
_entity_poly.pdbx_strand_id
1 'polypeptide(L)'
;AILSVVTNAFIVAFTSDMIPRLVYYYAYFVDADLPMSGYINNSLSVFQISDFPEKHKPEQNTGKFTSCRYRDYRYPPDHEKQYMHTMQFWHILAAKMAFIIIMEHVVFIVKFFVAWMIPDVPSEVKAKIKREKYLTQR
;
A
#
# COMPACT_ATOMS: atom_id res chain seq x y z
N ALA A 1 14.93 -6.32 -12.92
CA ALA A 1 14.29 -4.98 -12.89
C ALA A 1 12.77 -5.02 -12.78
N ILE A 2 12.06 -6.01 -13.37
CA ILE A 2 10.59 -6.12 -13.32
C ILE A 2 10.11 -6.46 -11.90
N LEU A 3 10.64 -7.54 -11.31
CA LEU A 3 10.35 -7.94 -9.93
C LEU A 3 10.48 -6.81 -8.91
N SER A 4 11.52 -5.97 -9.04
CA SER A 4 11.73 -4.82 -8.14
C SER A 4 10.59 -3.80 -8.19
N VAL A 5 9.97 -3.57 -9.36
CA VAL A 5 8.82 -2.66 -9.48
C VAL A 5 7.65 -3.21 -8.68
N VAL A 6 7.35 -4.49 -8.91
CA VAL A 6 6.26 -5.19 -8.24
C VAL A 6 6.49 -5.18 -6.73
N THR A 7 7.66 -5.61 -6.24
CA THR A 7 7.98 -5.62 -4.81
C THR A 7 7.83 -4.23 -4.18
N ASN A 8 8.32 -3.17 -4.83
CA ASN A 8 8.19 -1.81 -4.31
C ASN A 8 6.73 -1.34 -4.25
N ALA A 9 5.89 -1.72 -5.22
CA ALA A 9 4.47 -1.42 -5.20
C ALA A 9 3.78 -2.09 -4.01
N PHE A 10 4.09 -3.37 -3.74
CA PHE A 10 3.56 -4.10 -2.59
C PHE A 10 4.04 -3.51 -1.25
N ILE A 11 5.31 -3.09 -1.13
CA ILE A 11 5.82 -2.40 0.06
C ILE A 11 4.98 -1.14 0.32
N VAL A 12 4.84 -0.26 -0.67
CA VAL A 12 4.07 0.98 -0.49
C VAL A 12 2.59 0.70 -0.20
N ALA A 13 1.99 -0.32 -0.81
CA ALA A 13 0.58 -0.63 -0.59
C ALA A 13 0.30 -1.30 0.79
N PHE A 14 1.15 -2.22 1.23
CA PHE A 14 0.87 -3.08 2.37
C PHE A 14 1.62 -2.72 3.64
N THR A 15 2.86 -2.22 3.56
CA THR A 15 3.64 -1.88 4.76
C THR A 15 3.50 -0.41 5.14
N SER A 16 3.20 0.46 4.18
CA SER A 16 2.93 1.88 4.45
C SER A 16 1.49 2.12 4.91
N ASP A 17 1.30 3.21 5.67
CA ASP A 17 -0.01 3.72 6.08
C ASP A 17 -0.57 4.77 5.10
N MET A 18 0.06 4.95 3.93
CA MET A 18 -0.35 5.96 2.95
C MET A 18 -1.73 5.69 2.37
N ILE A 19 -2.02 4.47 1.91
CA ILE A 19 -3.30 4.15 1.26
C ILE A 19 -4.48 4.26 2.25
N PRO A 20 -4.44 3.68 3.46
CA PRO A 20 -5.50 3.83 4.44
C PRO A 20 -5.79 5.29 4.82
N ARG A 21 -4.74 6.11 4.99
CA ARG A 21 -4.88 7.55 5.22
C ARG A 21 -5.55 8.26 4.05
N LEU A 22 -5.13 7.96 2.82
CA LEU A 22 -5.72 8.57 1.62
C LEU A 22 -7.21 8.24 1.50
N VAL A 23 -7.57 6.97 1.73
CA VAL A 23 -8.98 6.53 1.73
C VAL A 23 -9.76 7.24 2.82
N TYR A 24 -9.19 7.39 4.02
CA TYR A 24 -9.84 8.12 5.10
C TYR A 24 -10.10 9.58 4.70
N TYR A 25 -9.07 10.27 4.23
CA TYR A 25 -9.13 11.67 3.82
C TYR A 25 -10.23 11.97 2.79
N TYR A 26 -10.41 11.07 1.81
CA TYR A 26 -11.35 11.32 0.71
C TYR A 26 -12.75 10.74 0.93
N ALA A 27 -12.90 9.65 1.68
CA ALA A 27 -14.17 8.93 1.77
C ALA A 27 -14.77 8.86 3.18
N TYR A 28 -13.97 9.06 4.23
CA TYR A 28 -14.39 8.83 5.63
C TYR A 28 -14.03 9.98 6.57
N PHE A 29 -13.64 11.14 6.05
CA PHE A 29 -13.35 12.31 6.86
C PHE A 29 -14.62 12.76 7.59
N VAL A 30 -14.45 13.23 8.82
CA VAL A 30 -15.57 13.69 9.67
C VAL A 30 -15.65 15.20 9.65
N ASP A 31 -14.51 15.88 9.80
CA ASP A 31 -14.41 17.33 9.88
C ASP A 31 -13.92 17.92 8.56
N ALA A 32 -14.69 18.84 7.96
CA ALA A 32 -14.34 19.47 6.69
C ALA A 32 -13.09 20.38 6.79
N ASP A 33 -12.91 21.04 7.94
CA ASP A 33 -11.77 21.94 8.17
C ASP A 33 -10.47 21.17 8.50
N LEU A 34 -10.61 19.99 9.10
CA LEU A 34 -9.51 19.13 9.56
C LEU A 34 -9.75 17.68 9.10
N PRO A 35 -9.59 17.37 7.81
CA PRO A 35 -9.98 16.08 7.22
C PRO A 35 -9.21 14.86 7.78
N MET A 36 -8.09 15.07 8.47
CA MET A 36 -7.36 14.00 9.18
C MET A 36 -7.66 13.89 10.68
N SER A 37 -8.46 14.82 11.22
CA SER A 37 -8.95 14.74 12.60
C SER A 37 -9.66 13.41 12.80
N GLY A 38 -9.36 12.71 13.90
CA GLY A 38 -10.02 11.44 14.22
C GLY A 38 -9.50 10.20 13.47
N TYR A 39 -8.53 10.32 12.55
CA TYR A 39 -7.99 9.17 11.80
C TYR A 39 -7.54 8.02 12.72
N ILE A 40 -6.78 8.33 13.77
CA ILE A 40 -6.28 7.30 14.70
C ILE A 40 -7.43 6.57 15.37
N ASN A 41 -8.45 7.29 15.86
CA ASN A 41 -9.61 6.69 16.51
C ASN A 41 -10.43 5.82 15.54
N ASN A 42 -10.50 6.20 14.26
CA ASN A 42 -11.17 5.43 13.21
C ASN A 42 -10.36 4.20 12.76
N SER A 43 -9.03 4.29 12.77
CA SER A 43 -8.13 3.18 12.38
C SER A 43 -8.00 2.08 13.43
N LEU A 44 -8.64 2.24 14.59
CA LEU A 44 -8.59 1.34 15.72
C LEU A 44 -9.95 0.67 15.93
N SER A 45 -9.97 -0.66 15.89
CA SER A 45 -11.12 -1.48 16.28
C SER A 45 -11.16 -1.70 17.77
N VAL A 46 -12.36 -1.75 18.35
CA VAL A 46 -12.58 -2.02 19.77
C VAL A 46 -12.82 -3.52 19.97
N PHE A 47 -12.17 -4.10 20.97
CA PHE A 47 -12.34 -5.48 21.39
C PHE A 47 -12.72 -5.55 22.86
N GLN A 48 -13.72 -6.35 23.21
CA GLN A 48 -14.12 -6.55 24.60
C GLN A 48 -13.31 -7.69 25.21
N ILE A 49 -12.65 -7.44 26.35
CA ILE A 49 -11.72 -8.41 26.95
C ILE A 49 -12.48 -9.66 27.47
N SER A 50 -13.77 -9.54 27.76
CA SER A 50 -14.65 -10.67 28.10
C SER A 50 -14.71 -11.75 27.02
N ASP A 51 -14.53 -11.35 25.75
CA ASP A 51 -14.80 -12.19 24.59
C ASP A 51 -13.58 -13.00 24.15
N PHE A 52 -12.45 -12.84 24.84
CA PHE A 52 -11.31 -13.74 24.68
C PHE A 52 -11.70 -15.18 25.02
N PRO A 53 -11.33 -16.16 24.18
CA PRO A 53 -11.41 -17.57 24.57
C PRO A 53 -10.58 -17.81 25.83
N GLU A 54 -11.02 -18.71 26.70
CA GLU A 54 -10.41 -18.93 28.02
C GLU A 54 -8.89 -19.22 27.95
N LYS A 55 -8.45 -19.92 26.91
CA LYS A 55 -7.03 -20.21 26.62
C LYS A 55 -6.19 -18.99 26.25
N HIS A 56 -6.82 -17.93 25.74
CA HIS A 56 -6.17 -16.71 25.25
C HIS A 56 -6.45 -15.49 26.13
N LYS A 57 -7.16 -15.68 27.26
CA LYS A 57 -7.40 -14.61 28.21
C LYS A 57 -6.08 -14.17 28.85
N PRO A 58 -5.84 -12.86 29.01
CA PRO A 58 -4.66 -12.37 29.69
C PRO A 58 -4.67 -12.82 31.16
N GLU A 59 -3.55 -13.38 31.63
CA GLU A 59 -3.39 -13.87 33.01
C GLU A 59 -3.51 -12.75 34.05
N GLN A 60 -3.16 -11.52 33.68
CA GLN A 60 -3.24 -10.35 34.55
C GLN A 60 -3.95 -9.19 33.83
N ASN A 61 -5.13 -8.81 34.33
CA ASN A 61 -5.76 -7.54 33.98
C ASN A 61 -5.36 -6.49 35.01
N THR A 62 -4.13 -5.97 34.89
CA THR A 62 -3.49 -5.05 35.85
C THR A 62 -4.25 -3.73 36.04
N GLY A 63 -5.16 -3.37 35.13
CA GLY A 63 -5.85 -2.07 35.14
C GLY A 63 -7.38 -2.12 35.15
N LYS A 64 -8.01 -3.29 35.39
CA LYS A 64 -9.48 -3.46 35.28
C LYS A 64 -10.05 -2.92 33.95
N PHE A 65 -9.34 -3.10 32.85
CA PHE A 65 -9.83 -2.68 31.53
C PHE A 65 -10.98 -3.58 31.09
N THR A 66 -12.03 -3.00 30.52
CA THR A 66 -13.19 -3.71 29.95
C THR A 66 -13.03 -3.95 28.45
N SER A 67 -12.37 -3.02 27.76
CA SER A 67 -12.12 -3.08 26.31
C SER A 67 -10.70 -2.68 25.97
N CYS A 68 -10.15 -3.23 24.90
CA CYS A 68 -8.89 -2.81 24.30
C CYS A 68 -9.10 -2.36 22.85
N ARG A 69 -8.12 -1.62 22.31
CA ARG A 69 -8.12 -1.16 20.92
C ARG A 69 -6.96 -1.76 20.16
N TYR A 70 -7.20 -2.21 18.93
CA TYR A 70 -6.19 -2.80 18.05
C TYR A 70 -6.35 -2.25 16.63
N ARG A 71 -5.25 -2.26 15.87
CA ARG A 71 -5.23 -1.70 14.52
C ARG A 71 -5.85 -2.69 13.53
N ASP A 72 -7.13 -2.49 13.24
CA ASP A 72 -7.87 -3.19 12.19
C ASP A 72 -9.17 -2.41 11.90
N TYR A 73 -9.88 -2.80 10.85
CA TYR A 73 -11.17 -2.24 10.44
C TYR A 73 -12.29 -3.29 10.60
N ARG A 74 -12.76 -3.47 11.84
CA ARG A 74 -13.79 -4.44 12.23
C ARG A 74 -14.92 -3.77 13.00
N TYR A 75 -16.09 -4.38 12.95
CA TYR A 75 -17.25 -3.88 13.69
C TYR A 75 -17.03 -4.01 15.20
N PRO A 76 -17.55 -3.05 16.00
CA PRO A 76 -17.45 -3.07 17.45
C PRO A 76 -18.27 -4.23 18.07
N PRO A 77 -18.04 -4.55 19.36
CA PRO A 77 -18.77 -5.62 20.07
C PRO A 77 -20.30 -5.41 20.08
N ASP A 78 -20.76 -4.17 20.11
CA ASP A 78 -22.20 -3.84 20.18
C ASP A 78 -22.94 -3.97 18.83
N HIS A 79 -22.26 -4.38 17.76
CA HIS A 79 -22.82 -4.49 16.42
C HIS A 79 -23.28 -5.92 16.10
N GLU A 80 -24.36 -6.10 15.33
CA GLU A 80 -24.87 -7.43 14.92
C GLU A 80 -23.80 -8.32 14.25
N LYS A 81 -22.87 -7.68 13.56
CA LYS A 81 -21.72 -8.30 12.86
C LYS A 81 -20.41 -8.13 13.63
N GLN A 82 -20.45 -8.25 14.96
CA GLN A 82 -19.30 -8.08 15.85
C GLN A 82 -18.03 -8.78 15.32
N TYR A 83 -16.90 -8.07 15.39
CA TYR A 83 -15.57 -8.57 15.01
C TYR A 83 -15.36 -8.98 13.55
N MET A 84 -16.38 -8.83 12.70
CA MET A 84 -16.28 -9.02 11.25
C MET A 84 -15.70 -7.77 10.58
N HIS A 85 -15.10 -7.96 9.40
CA HIS A 85 -14.54 -6.86 8.62
C HIS A 85 -15.62 -5.87 8.17
N THR A 86 -15.34 -4.57 8.34
CA THR A 86 -16.23 -3.51 7.89
C THR A 86 -16.14 -3.30 6.38
N MET A 87 -17.09 -2.57 5.79
CA MET A 87 -16.97 -2.16 4.38
C MET A 87 -15.73 -1.28 4.13
N GLN A 88 -15.27 -0.53 5.14
CA GLN A 88 -14.06 0.28 5.05
C GLN A 88 -12.80 -0.58 4.84
N PHE A 89 -12.73 -1.76 5.48
CA PHE A 89 -11.66 -2.72 5.21
C PHE A 89 -11.57 -3.06 3.72
N TRP A 90 -12.71 -3.36 3.11
CA TRP A 90 -12.78 -3.74 1.70
C TRP A 90 -12.47 -2.57 0.75
N HIS A 91 -12.91 -1.35 1.06
CA HIS A 91 -12.51 -0.16 0.30
C HIS A 91 -11.00 0.07 0.36
N ILE A 92 -10.38 -0.07 1.54
CA ILE A 92 -8.93 0.07 1.69
C ILE A 92 -8.19 -1.01 0.90
N LEU A 93 -8.67 -2.27 0.97
CA LEU A 93 -8.08 -3.36 0.21
C LEU A 93 -8.19 -3.12 -1.30
N ALA A 94 -9.36 -2.72 -1.79
CA ALA A 94 -9.57 -2.38 -3.19
C ALA A 94 -8.65 -1.24 -3.65
N ALA A 95 -8.52 -0.18 -2.83
CA ALA A 95 -7.62 0.93 -3.10
C ALA A 95 -6.14 0.50 -3.15
N LYS A 96 -5.72 -0.41 -2.26
CA LYS A 96 -4.37 -0.99 -2.30
C LYS A 96 -4.11 -1.76 -3.60
N MET A 97 -5.06 -2.59 -4.03
CA MET A 97 -4.95 -3.34 -5.28
C MET A 97 -4.91 -2.41 -6.51
N ALA A 98 -5.80 -1.41 -6.55
CA ALA A 98 -5.82 -0.42 -7.61
C ALA A 98 -4.50 0.37 -7.67
N PHE A 99 -3.96 0.78 -6.52
CA PHE A 99 -2.68 1.48 -6.44
C PHE A 99 -1.54 0.64 -7.00
N ILE A 100 -1.46 -0.66 -6.67
CA ILE A 100 -0.42 -1.56 -7.20
C ILE A 100 -0.49 -1.61 -8.73
N ILE A 101 -1.68 -1.81 -9.29
CA ILE A 101 -1.90 -1.87 -10.74
C ILE A 101 -1.45 -0.55 -11.39
N ILE A 102 -1.90 0.59 -10.88
CA ILE A 102 -1.56 1.91 -11.45
C ILE A 102 -0.05 2.15 -11.38
N MET A 103 0.57 1.93 -10.22
CA MET A 103 1.99 2.17 -10.01
C MET A 103 2.85 1.31 -10.94
N GLU A 104 2.50 0.02 -11.08
CA GLU A 104 3.19 -0.90 -11.97
C GLU A 104 3.13 -0.43 -13.43
N HIS A 105 1.93 -0.10 -13.94
CA HIS A 105 1.76 0.36 -15.31
C HIS A 105 2.49 1.68 -15.59
N VAL A 106 2.40 2.65 -14.67
CA VAL A 106 3.10 3.93 -14.80
C VAL A 106 4.62 3.72 -14.87
N VAL A 107 5.18 2.89 -13.98
CA VAL A 107 6.62 2.62 -13.97
C VAL A 107 7.07 1.86 -15.22
N PHE A 108 6.27 0.91 -15.72
CA PHE A 108 6.57 0.22 -16.97
C PHE A 108 6.52 1.15 -18.19
N ILE A 109 5.53 2.03 -18.27
CA ILE A 109 5.43 3.03 -19.34
C ILE A 109 6.65 3.95 -19.32
N VAL A 110 7.04 4.47 -18.15
CA VAL A 110 8.23 5.32 -18.01
C VAL A 110 9.50 4.57 -18.44
N LYS A 111 9.65 3.29 -18.04
CA LYS A 111 10.79 2.48 -18.46
C LYS A 111 10.83 2.27 -19.97
N PHE A 112 9.70 1.99 -20.59
CA PHE A 112 9.60 1.84 -22.03
C PHE A 112 9.95 3.14 -22.76
N PHE A 113 9.44 4.27 -22.27
CA PHE A 113 9.74 5.59 -22.82
C PHE A 113 11.24 5.93 -22.73
N VAL A 114 11.89 5.64 -21.59
CA VAL A 114 13.33 5.84 -21.42
C VAL A 114 14.14 4.94 -22.36
N ALA A 115 13.76 3.67 -22.48
CA ALA A 115 14.42 2.73 -23.40
C ALA A 115 14.27 3.14 -24.87
N TRP A 116 13.14 3.76 -25.24
CA TRP A 116 12.94 4.30 -26.58
C TRP A 116 13.80 5.54 -26.86
N MET A 117 14.01 6.39 -25.86
CA MET A 117 14.77 7.64 -26.01
C MET A 117 16.29 7.42 -26.06
N ILE A 118 16.81 6.43 -25.32
CA ILE A 118 18.25 6.16 -25.22
C ILE A 118 18.63 5.07 -26.23
N PRO A 119 19.44 5.38 -27.27
CA PRO A 119 19.86 4.37 -28.23
C PRO A 119 20.82 3.36 -27.58
N ASP A 120 20.56 2.06 -27.76
CA ASP A 120 21.35 0.96 -27.18
C ASP A 120 22.84 1.01 -27.53
N VAL A 121 23.18 1.55 -28.70
CA VAL A 121 24.58 1.72 -29.13
C VAL A 121 24.88 3.22 -29.26
N PRO A 122 25.86 3.73 -28.48
CA PRO A 122 26.25 5.13 -28.58
C PRO A 122 26.81 5.45 -29.98
N SER A 123 26.58 6.69 -30.42
CA SER A 123 26.93 7.17 -31.76
C SER A 123 28.42 7.03 -32.08
N GLU A 124 29.29 7.26 -31.09
CA GLU A 124 30.74 7.11 -31.25
C GLU A 124 31.16 5.67 -31.58
N VAL A 125 30.53 4.68 -30.93
CA VAL A 125 30.80 3.25 -31.20
C VAL A 125 30.30 2.89 -32.60
N LYS A 126 29.11 3.37 -33.01
CA LYS A 126 28.64 3.20 -34.39
C LYS A 126 29.63 3.79 -35.40
N ALA A 127 30.21 4.95 -35.10
CA ALA A 127 31.21 5.59 -35.96
C ALA A 127 32.53 4.79 -36.05
N LYS A 128 33.04 4.28 -34.92
CA LYS A 128 34.25 3.44 -34.89
C LYS A 128 34.06 2.13 -35.65
N ILE A 129 32.93 1.44 -35.45
CA ILE A 129 32.61 0.20 -36.20
C ILE A 129 32.54 0.48 -37.71
N LYS A 130 31.93 1.61 -38.12
CA LYS A 130 31.85 1.99 -39.53
C LYS A 130 33.23 2.27 -40.13
N ARG A 131 34.12 2.92 -39.37
CA ARG A 131 35.51 3.19 -39.77
C ARG A 131 36.31 1.91 -39.93
N GLU A 132 36.24 0.97 -38.98
CA GLU A 132 36.98 -0.30 -39.08
C GLU A 132 36.52 -1.15 -40.26
N LYS A 133 35.20 -1.25 -40.52
CA LYS A 133 34.66 -1.93 -41.71
C LYS A 133 35.19 -1.32 -43.02
N TYR A 134 35.26 0.00 -43.09
CA TYR A 134 35.80 0.68 -44.27
C TYR A 134 37.29 0.37 -44.50
N LEU A 135 38.07 0.21 -43.42
CA LEU A 135 39.50 -0.12 -43.51
C LEU A 135 39.77 -1.58 -43.86
N THR A 136 38.87 -2.51 -43.52
CA THR A 136 39.01 -3.95 -43.82
C THR A 136 38.48 -4.36 -45.18
N GLN A 137 37.62 -3.54 -45.81
CA GLN A 137 37.13 -3.77 -47.18
C GLN A 137 38.06 -3.25 -48.27
N ARG A 138 39.23 -2.70 -47.91
CA ARG A 138 40.21 -2.14 -48.85
C ARG A 138 41.38 -3.09 -49.07
#